data_AF-A0A925X8X4-F1
#
_entry.id   AF-A0A925X8X4-F1
#
_cell.length_a   1.000
_cell.length_b   1.000
_cell.length_c   1.000
_cell.angle_alpha   90.00
_cell.angle_beta   90.00
_cell.angle_gamma   90.00
#
_symmetry.space_group_name_H-M   'P 1'
#
loop_
_entity.id
_entity.type
_entity.pdbx_description
1 polymer ?
#
loop_
_entity_poly.entity_id
_entity_poly.type
_entity_poly.pdbx_seq_one_letter_code
_entity_poly.pdbx_strand_id
1 'polypeptide(L)'
;MSRNCIHCNQEIPEARIKILPATKCCVACSDTNRVYGFPMISSKTTYSELQIVSEETAQELHQKQDRKGSISIGVQFKTLPPPKLSNFE
;
A
#
# COMPACT_ATOMS: atom_id res chain seq x y z
N MET A 1 -20.79 -11.39 -15.33
CA MET A 1 -21.81 -10.70 -14.49
C MET A 1 -21.11 -9.53 -13.83
N SER A 2 -21.43 -8.31 -14.26
CA SER A 2 -20.97 -7.09 -13.60
C SER A 2 -21.63 -6.99 -12.23
N ARG A 3 -20.87 -6.60 -11.20
CA ARG A 3 -21.40 -6.37 -9.84
C ARG A 3 -21.31 -4.90 -9.53
N ASN A 4 -22.38 -4.36 -8.97
CA ASN A 4 -22.45 -2.96 -8.58
C ASN A 4 -22.09 -2.78 -7.10
N CYS A 5 -21.48 -1.65 -6.78
CA CYS A 5 -21.15 -1.28 -5.41
C CYS A 5 -22.41 -0.95 -4.61
N ILE A 6 -22.50 -1.46 -3.38
CA ILE A 6 -23.64 -1.19 -2.49
C ILE A 6 -23.77 0.29 -2.04
N HIS A 7 -22.70 1.09 -2.13
CA HIS A 7 -22.71 2.48 -1.65
C HIS A 7 -22.97 3.49 -2.78
N CYS A 8 -22.28 3.35 -3.91
CA CYS A 8 -22.38 4.30 -5.03
C CYS A 8 -23.13 3.75 -6.25
N ASN A 9 -23.53 2.48 -6.22
CA ASN A 9 -24.22 1.77 -7.31
C ASN A 9 -23.48 1.74 -8.66
N GLN A 10 -22.20 2.13 -8.67
CA GLN A 10 -21.31 2.04 -9.83
C GLN A 10 -20.79 0.61 -10.00
N GLU A 11 -20.39 0.27 -11.21
CA GLU A 11 -19.78 -1.02 -11.52
C GLU A 11 -18.45 -1.19 -10.75
N ILE A 12 -18.29 -2.33 -10.08
CA ILE A 12 -17.06 -2.68 -9.37
C ILE A 12 -16.01 -3.07 -10.41
N PRO A 13 -14.81 -2.46 -10.39
CA PRO A 13 -13.74 -2.82 -11.32
C PRO A 13 -13.42 -4.31 -11.30
N GLU A 14 -13.23 -4.92 -12.48
CA GLU A 14 -12.98 -6.36 -12.60
C GLU A 14 -11.76 -6.83 -11.79
N ALA A 15 -10.69 -6.03 -11.78
CA ALA A 15 -9.49 -6.31 -10.98
C ALA A 15 -9.81 -6.50 -9.49
N ARG A 16 -10.77 -5.74 -8.95
CA ARG A 16 -11.21 -5.85 -7.55
C ARG A 16 -11.99 -7.14 -7.31
N ILE A 17 -12.81 -7.57 -8.27
CA ILE A 17 -13.55 -8.83 -8.21
C ILE A 17 -12.60 -10.03 -8.31
N LYS A 18 -11.56 -9.95 -9.16
CA LYS A 18 -10.53 -10.99 -9.31
C LYS A 18 -9.75 -11.21 -8.00
N ILE A 19 -9.41 -10.14 -7.30
CA ILE A 19 -8.66 -10.21 -6.02
C ILE A 19 -9.58 -10.56 -4.84
N LEU A 20 -10.79 -10.00 -4.79
CA LEU A 20 -11.76 -10.21 -3.71
C LEU A 20 -13.12 -10.64 -4.27
N PRO A 21 -13.32 -11.93 -4.56
CA PRO A 21 -14.52 -12.44 -5.22
C PRO A 21 -15.80 -12.28 -4.41
N ALA A 22 -15.73 -11.99 -3.11
CA ALA A 22 -16.89 -11.75 -2.25
C ALA A 22 -17.16 -10.25 -1.99
N THR A 23 -16.42 -9.35 -2.65
CA THR A 23 -16.55 -7.91 -2.43
C THR A 23 -17.90 -7.37 -2.89
N LYS A 24 -18.48 -6.50 -2.06
CA LYS A 24 -19.74 -5.77 -2.32
C LYS A 24 -19.50 -4.27 -2.52
N CYS A 25 -18.27 -3.81 -2.31
CA CYS A 25 -17.92 -2.40 -2.28
C CYS A 25 -16.81 -2.10 -3.30
N CYS A 26 -16.90 -0.98 -4.01
CA CYS A 26 -15.87 -0.56 -4.95
C CYS A 26 -14.63 -0.04 -4.21
N VAL A 27 -13.52 0.15 -4.94
CA VAL A 27 -12.25 0.64 -4.37
C VAL A 27 -12.41 2.03 -3.74
N ALA A 28 -13.24 2.89 -4.32
CA ALA A 28 -13.45 4.26 -3.84
C ALA A 28 -14.31 4.35 -2.57
N CYS A 29 -15.26 3.43 -2.39
CA CYS A 29 -16.15 3.39 -1.22
C CYS A 29 -15.64 2.44 -0.12
N SER A 30 -14.45 1.86 -0.28
CA SER A 30 -13.88 0.94 0.70
C SER A 30 -13.27 1.71 1.87
N ASP A 31 -13.78 1.49 3.08
CA ASP A 31 -13.25 2.10 4.30
C ASP A 31 -11.97 1.42 4.83
N THR A 32 -11.51 0.35 4.15
CA THR A 32 -10.27 -0.34 4.52
C THR A 32 -9.05 0.52 4.21
N ASN A 33 -8.32 0.89 5.26
CA ASN A 33 -7.06 1.65 5.14
C ASN A 33 -6.00 0.87 4.36
N ARG A 34 -5.11 1.61 3.70
CA ARG A 34 -3.99 1.04 2.96
C ARG A 34 -2.95 0.47 3.94
N VAL A 35 -2.35 -0.66 3.57
CA VAL A 35 -1.15 -1.18 4.23
C VAL A 35 0.08 -0.59 3.54
N TYR A 36 1.15 -0.39 4.31
CA TYR A 36 2.40 0.19 3.81
C TYR A 36 3.52 -0.84 3.90
N GLY A 37 4.39 -0.86 2.89
CA GLY A 37 5.57 -1.71 2.87
C GLY A 37 6.80 -0.97 3.39
N PHE A 38 7.51 -1.57 4.33
CA PHE A 38 8.75 -1.03 4.89
C PHE A 38 9.93 -1.96 4.58
N PRO A 39 10.99 -1.49 3.91
CA PRO A 39 12.15 -2.33 3.63
C PRO A 39 12.92 -2.59 4.92
N MET A 40 13.07 -3.87 5.27
CA MET A 40 13.90 -4.37 6.36
C MET A 40 15.24 -4.83 5.79
N ILE A 41 16.33 -4.26 6.32
CA ILE A 41 17.70 -4.68 6.01
C ILE A 41 18.18 -5.53 7.19
N SER A 42 17.95 -6.83 7.09
CA SER A 42 18.38 -7.82 8.07
C SER A 42 19.72 -8.41 7.59
N SER A 43 20.83 -7.99 8.19
CA SER A 43 22.22 -8.49 7.99
C SER A 43 23.05 -7.92 6.82
N LYS A 44 24.34 -8.32 6.78
CA LYS A 44 25.37 -7.85 5.83
C LYS A 44 25.11 -8.27 4.36
N THR A 45 24.31 -9.30 4.12
CA THR A 45 24.21 -9.96 2.79
C THR A 45 22.79 -10.17 2.28
N THR A 46 21.76 -10.02 3.12
CA THR A 46 20.36 -10.22 2.71
C THR A 46 19.64 -8.90 2.65
N TYR A 47 19.60 -8.34 1.44
CA TYR A 47 18.89 -7.10 1.15
C TYR A 47 17.56 -7.50 0.52
N SER A 48 16.45 -6.89 0.99
CA SER A 48 15.11 -6.88 0.38
C SER A 48 14.01 -7.68 1.08
N GLU A 49 14.00 -7.73 2.42
CA GLU A 49 12.75 -8.11 3.10
C GLU A 49 11.80 -6.89 3.12
N LEU A 50 10.55 -7.08 2.69
CA LEU A 50 9.52 -6.04 2.78
C LEU A 50 8.53 -6.41 3.89
N GLN A 51 8.54 -5.64 4.97
CA GLN A 51 7.59 -5.79 6.05
C GLN A 51 6.31 -5.02 5.72
N ILE A 52 5.16 -5.71 5.69
CA ILE A 52 3.86 -5.07 5.51
C ILE A 52 3.34 -4.65 6.89
N VAL A 53 3.06 -3.37 7.06
CA VAL A 53 2.61 -2.78 8.33
C VAL A 53 1.31 -1.99 8.17
N SER A 54 0.60 -1.79 9.28
CA SER A 54 -0.56 -0.91 9.34
C SER A 54 -0.17 0.56 9.11
N GLU A 55 -1.15 1.40 8.77
CA GLU A 55 -0.95 2.83 8.55
C GLU A 55 -0.38 3.57 9.77
N GLU A 56 -0.89 3.28 10.97
CA GLU A 56 -0.37 3.84 12.23
C GLU A 56 1.12 3.53 12.41
N THR A 57 1.50 2.28 12.19
CA THR A 57 2.88 1.79 12.33
C THR A 57 3.77 2.44 11.27
N ALA A 58 3.26 2.59 10.05
CA ALA A 58 3.96 3.27 8.96
C ALA A 58 4.25 4.75 9.30
N GLN A 59 3.27 5.45 9.88
CA GLN A 59 3.45 6.84 10.31
C GLN A 59 4.51 6.97 11.40
N GLU A 60 4.50 6.07 12.40
CA GLU A 60 5.52 6.03 13.44
C GLU A 60 6.92 5.76 12.87
N LEU A 61 7.05 4.78 11.96
CA LEU A 61 8.32 4.43 11.34
C LEU A 61 8.86 5.58 10.49
N HIS A 62 8.01 6.26 9.72
CA HIS A 62 8.41 7.45 8.96
C HIS A 62 8.91 8.58 9.86
N GLN A 63 8.25 8.83 11.01
CA GLN A 63 8.72 9.82 11.98
C GLN A 63 10.07 9.43 12.59
N LYS A 64 10.27 8.14 12.89
CA LYS A 64 11.54 7.61 13.42
C LYS A 64 12.67 7.67 12.38
N GLN A 65 12.37 7.52 11.09
CA GLN A 65 13.33 7.67 9.99
C GLN A 65 13.76 9.12 9.74
N ASP A 66 12.91 10.11 10.03
CA ASP A 66 13.22 11.54 9.85
C ASP A 66 14.21 12.09 10.90
N ARG A 67 14.87 11.21 11.67
CA ARG A 67 15.94 11.60 12.59
C ARG A 67 17.13 12.14 11.78
N LYS A 68 17.40 13.44 11.92
CA LYS A 68 18.56 14.15 11.36
C LYS A 68 19.89 13.77 12.04
N GLY A 69 20.22 12.49 12.08
CA GLY A 69 21.55 11.98 12.40
C GLY A 69 22.25 11.58 11.11
N SER A 70 23.32 12.31 10.76
CA SER A 70 24.22 12.11 9.63
C SER A 70 23.98 10.89 8.71
N ILE A 71 23.54 11.20 7.49
CA ILE A 71 23.67 10.39 6.27
C ILE A 71 22.81 9.09 6.25
N SER A 72 21.52 9.25 6.01
CA SER A 72 20.84 8.45 4.98
C SER A 72 19.61 9.20 4.49
N ILE A 73 19.55 9.46 3.18
CA ILE A 73 18.32 9.95 2.53
C ILE A 73 17.42 8.72 2.44
N GLY A 74 16.58 8.51 3.44
CA GLY A 74 15.49 7.53 3.35
C GLY A 74 14.61 7.86 2.14
N VAL A 75 14.17 6.85 1.40
CA VAL A 75 13.31 7.05 0.23
C VAL A 75 11.98 7.63 0.73
N GLN A 76 11.78 8.93 0.56
CA GLN A 76 10.56 9.59 1.01
C GLN A 76 9.43 9.28 0.02
N PHE A 77 8.60 8.27 0.35
CA PHE A 77 7.44 7.91 -0.46
C PHE A 77 6.32 8.98 -0.48
N LYS A 78 6.45 10.05 0.31
CA LYS A 78 5.48 11.16 0.38
C LYS A 78 5.38 11.96 -0.93
N THR A 79 6.46 12.04 -1.70
CA THR A 79 6.52 12.80 -2.96
C THR A 79 6.61 11.91 -4.19
N LEU A 80 6.63 10.59 -4.01
CA LEU A 80 6.66 9.67 -5.14
C LEU A 80 5.22 9.42 -5.60
N PRO A 81 4.94 9.50 -6.91
CA PRO A 81 3.65 9.05 -7.42
C PRO A 81 3.44 7.59 -6.97
N PRO A 82 2.20 7.19 -6.66
CA PRO A 82 1.91 5.81 -6.28
C PRO A 82 2.56 4.89 -7.32
N PRO A 83 3.27 3.83 -6.89
CA PRO A 83 3.98 2.96 -7.82
C PRO A 83 2.96 2.46 -8.84
N LYS A 84 3.23 2.73 -10.12
CA LYS A 84 2.41 2.19 -11.20
C LYS A 84 2.56 0.69 -11.10
N LEU A 85 1.46 -0.01 -10.77
CA LEU A 85 1.36 -1.45 -10.86
C LEU A 85 1.35 -1.82 -12.36
N SER A 86 2.47 -1.63 -13.05
CA SER A 86 2.55 -1.77 -14.50
C SER A 86 2.64 -3.23 -14.95
N ASN A 87 2.60 -4.20 -14.04
CA ASN A 87 2.86 -5.62 -14.34
C ASN A 87 1.78 -6.55 -13.77
N PHE A 88 0.51 -6.15 -13.81
CA PHE A 88 -0.62 -7.09 -13.68
C PHE A 88 -1.48 -6.98 -14.93
N GLU A 89 -0.95 -7.47 -16.06
CA GLU A 89 -1.77 -8.00 -17.15
C GLU A 89 -2.45 -9.31 -16.69
#